data_AF-A0A967MKE1-F1
#
_entry.id   AF-A0A967MKE1-F1
#
_cell.length_a   1.000
_cell.length_b   1.000
_cell.length_c   1.000
_cell.angle_alpha   90.00
_cell.angle_beta   90.00
_cell.angle_gamma   90.00
#
_symmetry.space_group_name_H-M   'P 1'
#
loop_
_entity.id
_entity.type
_entity.pdbx_description
1 polymer ?
#
loop_
_entity_poly.entity_id
_entity_poly.type
_entity_poly.pdbx_seq_one_letter_code
_entity_poly.pdbx_strand_id
1 'polypeptide(L)' 'RRSQILDYEEIQSIVRTMAGMGLERVRITGGEPLVRKELSTLVRLIADVPGIRDIALSTNGVLLDPMAETLRDAG' A
#
# COMPACT_ATOMS: atom_id res chain seq x y z
N ARG A 1 21.36 6.91 -1.07
CA ARG A 1 20.38 6.26 -1.98
C ARG A 1 19.12 5.74 -1.26
N ARG A 2 19.13 5.47 0.05
CA ARG A 2 17.92 5.10 0.83
C ARG A 2 17.02 6.29 1.20
N SER A 3 17.59 7.49 1.23
CA SER A 3 16.95 8.76 1.62
C SER A 3 15.96 9.34 0.59
N GLN A 4 15.59 8.59 -0.45
CA GLN A 4 14.64 9.03 -1.48
C GLN A 4 13.36 8.16 -1.50
N ILE A 5 13.30 7.12 -0.67
CA ILE A 5 12.12 6.28 -0.55
C ILE A 5 11.28 6.84 0.60
N LEU A 6 10.04 7.17 0.31
CA LEU A 6 9.08 7.60 1.33
C LEU A 6 8.85 6.48 2.34
N ASP A 7 8.79 6.82 3.61
CA ASP A 7 8.29 5.90 4.64
C ASP A 7 6.77 5.69 4.50
N TYR A 8 6.21 4.80 5.32
CA TYR A 8 4.80 4.43 5.17
C TYR A 8 3.86 5.51 5.70
N GLU A 9 4.29 6.24 6.72
CA GLU A 9 3.60 7.36 7.32
C GLU A 9 3.51 8.55 6.35
N GLU A 10 4.58 8.83 5.61
CA GLU A 10 4.62 9.81 4.53
C GLU A 10 3.65 9.43 3.39
N ILE A 11 3.64 8.16 2.98
CA ILE A 11 2.68 7.68 1.97
C ILE A 11 1.24 7.82 2.49
N GLN A 12 0.97 7.44 3.74
CA GLN A 12 -0.36 7.59 4.33
C GLN A 12 -0.79 9.07 4.37
N SER A 13 0.10 9.98 4.74
CA SER A 13 -0.17 11.43 4.78
C SER A 13 -0.57 11.97 3.41
N ILE A 14 0.12 11.54 2.35
CA ILE A 14 -0.21 11.89 0.96
C ILE A 14 -1.59 11.33 0.58
N VAL A 15 -1.83 10.03 0.83
CA VAL A 15 -3.10 9.38 0.49
C VAL A 15 -4.26 10.04 1.23
N ARG A 16 -4.10 10.37 2.52
CA ARG A 16 -5.11 11.08 3.32
C ARG A 16 -5.45 12.45 2.76
N THR A 17 -4.43 13.20 2.35
CA THR A 17 -4.63 14.52 1.71
C THR A 17 -5.39 14.38 0.41
N MET A 18 -4.99 13.43 -0.44
CA MET A 18 -5.63 13.19 -1.74
C MET A 18 -7.05 12.63 -1.60
N ALA A 19 -7.33 11.82 -0.57
CA ALA A 19 -8.66 11.31 -0.28
C ALA A 19 -9.64 12.46 0.02
N GLY A 20 -9.18 13.49 0.74
CA GLY A 20 -9.94 14.74 0.94
C GLY A 20 -10.25 15.51 -0.35
N MET A 21 -9.56 15.18 -1.46
CA MET A 21 -9.76 15.75 -2.79
C MET A 21 -10.51 14.81 -3.75
N GLY A 22 -11.01 13.66 -3.26
CA GLY A 22 -11.78 12.70 -4.06
C GLY A 22 -10.98 11.50 -4.57
N LEU A 23 -9.77 11.23 -4.05
CA LEU A 23 -9.09 9.96 -4.31
C LEU A 23 -9.86 8.82 -3.63
N GLU A 24 -10.23 7.80 -4.40
CA GLU A 24 -10.99 6.64 -3.90
C GLU A 24 -10.24 5.31 -4.07
N ARG A 25 -9.24 5.25 -4.96
CA ARG A 25 -8.55 4.00 -5.33
C ARG A 25 -7.05 4.17 -5.28
N VAL A 26 -6.35 3.21 -4.69
CA VAL A 26 -4.89 3.19 -4.62
C VAL A 26 -4.35 1.92 -5.25
N ARG A 27 -3.37 2.05 -6.14
CA ARG A 27 -2.64 0.90 -6.71
C ARG A 27 -1.21 0.89 -6.21
N ILE A 28 -0.86 -0.18 -5.50
CA ILE A 28 0.50 -0.47 -5.05
C ILE A 28 1.23 -1.19 -6.19
N THR A 29 2.34 -0.60 -6.59
CA THR A 29 3.23 -1.11 -7.64
C THR A 29 4.67 -0.72 -7.31
N GLY A 30 5.61 -0.96 -8.23
CA GLY A 30 7.01 -0.60 -8.13
C GLY A 30 7.81 -1.34 -9.19
N GLY A 31 8.95 -1.91 -8.77
CA GLY A 31 9.55 -3.05 -9.48
C GLY A 31 8.79 -4.33 -9.13
N GLU A 32 9.08 -4.88 -7.93
CA GLU A 32 8.27 -5.93 -7.31
C GLU A 32 7.87 -5.48 -5.89
N PRO A 33 6.59 -5.15 -5.63
CA PRO A 33 6.16 -4.59 -4.35
C PRO A 33 6.33 -5.56 -3.17
N LEU A 34 6.22 -6.88 -3.39
CA LEU A 34 6.34 -7.88 -2.32
C LEU A 34 7.76 -7.96 -1.71
N VAL A 35 8.78 -7.39 -2.37
CA VAL A 35 10.14 -7.30 -1.83
C VAL A 35 10.24 -6.23 -0.73
N ARG A 36 9.29 -5.29 -0.67
CA ARG A 36 9.29 -4.26 0.37
C ARG A 36 8.81 -4.87 1.68
N LYS A 37 9.69 -4.85 2.69
CA LYS A 37 9.40 -5.38 4.03
C LYS A 37 8.13 -4.77 4.60
N GLU A 38 7.31 -5.62 5.23
CA GLU A 38 6.10 -5.21 5.94
C GLU A 38 5.07 -4.48 5.07
N LEU A 39 4.95 -4.89 3.80
CA LEU A 39 3.97 -4.30 2.88
C LEU A 39 2.53 -4.29 3.43
N SER A 40 2.15 -5.31 4.21
CA SER A 40 0.84 -5.36 4.87
C SER A 40 0.60 -4.20 5.84
N THR A 41 1.65 -3.62 6.42
CA THR A 41 1.55 -2.40 7.23
C THR A 41 1.14 -1.21 6.38
N LEU A 42 1.69 -1.05 5.18
CA LEU A 42 1.25 -0.01 4.25
C LEU A 42 -0.21 -0.22 3.81
N VAL A 43 -0.60 -1.46 3.53
CA VAL A 43 -2.00 -1.78 3.15
C VAL A 43 -2.96 -1.36 4.26
N ARG A 44 -2.70 -1.74 5.52
CA ARG A 44 -3.49 -1.30 6.69
C ARG A 44 -3.56 0.22 6.79
N LEU A 45 -2.42 0.90 6.70
CA LEU A 45 -2.37 2.36 6.81
C LEU A 45 -3.21 3.07 5.72
N ILE A 46 -3.25 2.52 4.50
CA ILE A 46 -4.07 3.04 3.40
C ILE A 46 -5.55 2.68 3.59
N ALA A 47 -5.86 1.45 4.02
CA ALA A 47 -7.22 0.99 4.29
C ALA A 47 -7.89 1.82 5.40
N ASP A 48 -7.12 2.28 6.38
CA ASP A 48 -7.58 3.16 7.47
C ASP A 48 -7.83 4.61 7.03
N VAL A 49 -7.57 4.98 5.77
CA VAL A 49 -7.84 6.33 5.26
C VAL A 49 -9.31 6.46 4.83
N PRO A 50 -10.12 7.32 5.49
CA PRO A 50 -11.49 7.55 5.07
C PRO A 50 -11.55 8.08 3.64
N GLY A 51 -12.41 7.48 2.82
CA GLY A 51 -12.60 7.82 1.40
C GLY A 51 -11.94 6.85 0.43
N ILE A 52 -10.92 6.10 0.86
CA ILE A 52 -10.35 5.00 0.08
C ILE A 52 -11.31 3.81 0.12
N ARG A 53 -11.60 3.24 -1.06
CA ARG A 53 -12.54 2.12 -1.26
C ARG A 53 -11.92 0.92 -1.94
N ASP A 54 -10.79 1.11 -2.62
CA ASP A 54 -10.15 0.06 -3.40
C ASP A 54 -8.63 0.17 -3.27
N ILE A 55 -8.00 -0.94 -2.89
CA ILE A 55 -6.56 -1.09 -2.81
C ILE A 55 -6.18 -2.26 -3.71
N ALA A 56 -5.43 -1.97 -4.77
CA ALA A 56 -4.98 -2.99 -5.71
C ALA A 56 -3.47 -3.16 -5.63
N LEU A 57 -3.00 -4.41 -5.75
CA LEU A 57 -1.58 -4.75 -5.83
C LEU A 57 -1.25 -5.26 -7.23
N SER A 58 -0.16 -4.76 -7.81
CA SER A 58 0.42 -5.29 -9.06
C SER A 58 1.75 -5.97 -8.76
N THR A 59 1.80 -7.30 -8.87
CA THR A 59 2.96 -8.14 -8.53
C THR A 59 3.17 -9.22 -9.60
N ASN A 60 4.41 -9.72 -9.72
CA ASN A 60 4.71 -10.92 -10.50
C ASN A 60 4.25 -12.23 -9.82
N GLY A 61 3.82 -12.17 -8.55
CA GLY A 61 3.24 -13.28 -7.80
C GLY A 61 4.25 -14.25 -7.16
N VAL A 62 5.55 -14.13 -7.42
CA VAL A 62 6.57 -15.09 -6.94
C VAL A 62 6.64 -15.16 -5.41
N LEU A 63 6.39 -14.05 -4.72
CA LEU A 63 6.41 -13.97 -3.25
C LEU A 63 5.01 -13.92 -2.62
N LEU A 64 3.95 -14.16 -3.41
CA LEU A 64 2.58 -13.92 -2.95
C LEU A 64 2.10 -14.97 -1.94
N ASP A 65 2.37 -16.25 -2.19
CA ASP A 65 1.91 -17.37 -1.36
C ASP A 65 2.12 -17.16 0.16
N PRO A 66 3.34 -16.84 0.64
CA PRO A 66 3.56 -16.64 2.07
C PRO A 66 2.97 -15.34 2.63
N MET A 67 2.53 -14.40 1.78
CA MET A 67 2.04 -13.07 2.19
C MET A 67 0.54 -12.88 1.93
N ALA A 68 -0.10 -13.76 1.16
CA ALA A 68 -1.45 -13.57 0.64
C ALA A 68 -2.48 -13.36 1.76
N GLU A 69 -2.46 -14.21 2.78
CA GLU A 69 -3.37 -14.10 3.94
C GLU A 69 -3.12 -12.80 4.70
N THR A 70 -1.85 -12.47 4.99
CA THR A 70 -1.51 -11.24 5.74
C THR A 70 -1.86 -9.97 4.97
N LEU A 71 -1.78 -9.98 3.64
CA LEU A 71 -2.19 -8.86 2.79
C LEU A 71 -3.71 -8.74 2.75
N ARG A 72 -4.43 -9.87 2.62
CA ARG A 72 -5.89 -9.88 2.63
C ARG A 72 -6.46 -9.39 3.96
N ASP A 73 -5.86 -9.77 5.07
CA ASP A 73 -6.28 -9.34 6.41
C ASP A 73 -5.94 -7.88 6.70
N ALA A 74 -5.03 -7.29 5.91
CA ALA A 74 -4.63 -5.89 6.04
C ALA A 74 -5.62 -4.92 5.38
N GLY A 75 -6.44 -5.37 4.44
CA GLY A 75 -7.42 -4.56 3.68
C GLY A 75 -7.33 -4.76 2.18
#